data_AF-A0A1Q6LVS1-F1
#
_entry.id   AF-A0A1Q6LVS1-F1
#
_cell.length_a   1.000
_cell.length_b   1.000
_cell.length_c   1.000
_cell.angle_alpha   90.00
_cell.angle_beta   90.00
_cell.angle_gamma   90.00
#
_symmetry.space_group_name_H-M   'P 1'
#
loop_
_entity.id
_entity.type
_entity.pdbx_description
1 polymer ?
#
loop_
_entity_poly.entity_id
_entity_poly.type
_entity_poly.pdbx_seq_one_letter_code
_entity_poly.pdbx_strand_id
1 'polypeptide(L)' 'MKNQIKYYLIGITILILSSPLGYTTLNIIYANRNLTGEFEALLNGFIHSYMLIGVLVFSIGLINLFVEHKQK' A
#
# COMPACT_ATOMS: atom_id res chain seq x y z
N MET A 1 8.85 18.81 -9.60
CA MET A 1 7.96 18.01 -10.51
C MET A 1 8.29 16.52 -10.72
N LYS A 2 9.38 16.09 -11.39
CA LYS A 2 9.51 14.69 -11.91
C LYS A 2 9.49 13.56 -10.87
N ASN A 3 9.96 13.80 -9.64
CA ASN A 3 10.01 12.78 -8.59
C ASN A 3 8.76 12.75 -7.69
N GLN A 4 8.02 13.85 -7.56
CA GLN A 4 6.80 13.90 -6.73
C GLN A 4 5.66 13.12 -7.38
N ILE A 5 5.49 13.29 -8.70
CA ILE A 5 4.54 12.51 -9.49
C ILE A 5 4.85 11.01 -9.39
N LYS A 6 6.13 10.62 -9.27
CA LYS A 6 6.50 9.21 -9.04
C LYS A 6 5.98 8.70 -7.71
N TYR A 7 6.17 9.42 -6.61
CA TYR A 7 5.65 9.00 -5.30
C TYR A 7 4.13 8.89 -5.30
N TYR A 8 3.44 9.86 -5.91
CA TYR A 8 1.99 9.82 -6.09
C TYR A 8 1.53 8.57 -6.85
N LEU A 9 2.14 8.29 -8.00
CA LEU A 9 1.80 7.12 -8.84
C LEU A 9 2.15 5.79 -8.16
N ILE A 10 3.28 5.74 -7.44
CA ILE A 10 3.69 4.55 -6.67
C ILE A 10 2.69 4.30 -5.54
N GLY A 11 2.27 5.34 -4.81
CA GLY A 11 1.25 5.22 -3.76
C GLY A 11 -0.06 4.65 -4.29
N ILE A 12 -0.56 5.17 -5.42
CA ILE A 12 -1.76 4.63 -6.08
C ILE A 12 -1.57 3.17 -6.50
N THR A 13 -0.43 2.85 -7.10
CA THR A 13 -0.13 1.48 -7.53
C THR A 13 -0.16 0.52 -6.34
N ILE A 14 0.43 0.90 -5.20
CA ILE A 14 0.41 0.10 -3.97
C ILE A 14 -1.02 -0.09 -3.46
N LEU A 15 -1.86 0.95 -3.49
CA LEU A 15 -3.26 0.86 -3.08
C LEU A 15 -4.05 -0.15 -3.93
N ILE A 16 -3.92 -0.07 -5.25
CA ILE A 16 -4.60 -0.98 -6.19
C ILE A 16 -4.12 -2.43 -6.00
N LEU A 17 -2.81 -2.61 -5.78
CA LEU A 17 -2.21 -3.93 -5.62
C LEU A 17 -2.26 -4.47 -4.17
N SER A 18 -2.82 -3.72 -3.22
CA SER A 18 -2.83 -4.10 -1.80
C SER A 18 -3.51 -5.46 -1.54
N SER A 19 -4.63 -5.72 -2.23
CA SER A 19 -5.34 -6.99 -2.14
C SER A 19 -4.51 -8.18 -2.68
N PRO A 20 -4.05 -8.18 -3.95
CA PRO A 20 -3.23 -9.28 -4.44
C PRO A 20 -1.91 -9.45 -3.67
N LEU A 21 -1.30 -8.36 -3.18
CA LEU A 21 -0.13 -8.43 -2.30
C LEU A 21 -0.47 -9.11 -0.97
N GLY A 22 -1.61 -8.79 -0.36
CA GLY A 22 -2.06 -9.42 0.88
C GLY A 22 -2.23 -10.94 0.74
N TYR A 23 -2.92 -11.40 -0.31
CA TYR A 23 -3.06 -12.82 -0.60
C TYR A 23 -1.71 -13.50 -0.86
N THR A 24 -0.84 -12.87 -1.64
CA THR A 24 0.47 -13.43 -1.99
C THR A 24 1.36 -13.58 -0.75
N THR A 25 1.43 -12.54 0.08
CA THR A 25 2.22 -12.53 1.31
C THR A 25 1.72 -13.56 2.31
N LEU A 26 0.41 -13.67 2.50
CA LEU A 26 -0.17 -14.66 3.40
C LEU A 26 0.13 -16.09 2.92
N ASN A 27 0.00 -16.35 1.61
CA ASN A 27 0.31 -17.66 1.03
C ASN A 27 1.80 -18.03 1.13
N ILE A 28 2.72 -17.05 1.08
CA ILE A 28 4.16 -17.27 1.25
C ILE A 28 4.51 -17.54 2.72
N ILE A 29 4.04 -16.70 3.64
CA ILE A 29 4.43 -16.76 5.06
C ILE A 29 3.78 -17.97 5.76
N TYR A 30 2.50 -18.23 5.46
CA TYR A 30 1.72 -19.29 6.08
C TYR A 30 1.52 -20.49 5.15
N ALA A 31 2.47 -20.71 4.23
CA ALA A 31 2.46 -21.87 3.36
C ALA A 31 2.28 -23.16 4.18
N ASN A 32 1.38 -24.04 3.73
CA ASN A 32 1.07 -25.33 4.37
C ASN A 32 0.54 -25.27 5.82
N ARG A 33 0.09 -24.09 6.30
CA ARG A 33 -0.60 -23.96 7.59
C ARG A 33 -2.13 -24.02 7.37
N ASN A 34 -2.83 -24.71 8.27
CA ASN A 34 -4.28 -24.62 8.33
C ASN A 34 -4.67 -23.30 9.04
N LEU A 35 -5.27 -22.37 8.28
CA LEU A 35 -5.68 -21.05 8.76
C LEU A 35 -7.20 -20.94 8.98
N THR A 36 -7.89 -22.08 9.12
CA THR A 36 -9.34 -22.09 9.36
C THR A 36 -9.66 -21.26 10.60
N GLY A 37 -10.50 -20.23 10.45
CA GLY A 37 -10.89 -19.32 11.52
C GLY A 37 -9.99 -18.09 11.70
N GLU A 38 -8.76 -18.10 11.17
CA GLU A 38 -7.81 -16.97 11.28
C GLU A 38 -7.49 -16.30 9.94
N PHE A 39 -7.81 -16.97 8.83
CA PHE A 39 -7.48 -16.54 7.48
C PHE A 39 -7.95 -15.11 7.17
N GLU A 40 -9.22 -14.80 7.43
CA GLU A 40 -9.78 -13.48 7.12
C GLU A 40 -9.12 -12.36 7.92
N ALA A 41 -8.86 -12.59 9.21
CA ALA A 41 -8.22 -11.60 10.08
C ALA A 41 -6.78 -11.32 9.64
N LEU A 42 -6.00 -12.36 9.34
CA LEU A 42 -4.63 -12.24 8.84
C LEU A 42 -4.59 -11.56 7.48
N LEU A 43 -5.46 -11.99 6.55
CA LEU A 43 -5.55 -11.41 5.22
C LEU A 43 -5.87 -9.92 5.29
N ASN A 44 -6.90 -9.55 6.06
CA ASN A 44 -7.26 -8.15 6.26
C ASN A 44 -6.11 -7.38 6.90
N GLY A 45 -5.39 -7.95 7.87
CA GLY A 45 -4.20 -7.33 8.47
C GLY A 45 -3.13 -6.99 7.43
N PHE A 46 -2.80 -7.92 6.54
CA PHE A 46 -1.85 -7.67 5.45
C PHE A 46 -2.36 -6.63 4.46
N ILE A 47 -3.61 -6.75 3.99
CA ILE A 47 -4.19 -5.81 3.02
C ILE A 47 -4.20 -4.39 3.60
N HIS A 48 -4.69 -4.20 4.83
CA HIS A 48 -4.74 -2.89 5.47
C HIS A 48 -3.34 -2.31 5.72
N SER A 49 -2.35 -3.16 6.01
CA SER A 49 -0.96 -2.71 6.14
C SER A 49 -0.41 -2.18 4.80
N TYR A 50 -0.64 -2.89 3.69
CA TYR A 50 -0.25 -2.39 2.36
C TYR A 50 -1.03 -1.14 1.97
N MET A 51 -2.32 -1.06 2.30
CA MET A 51 -3.12 0.14 2.08
C MET A 51 -2.54 1.33 2.86
N LEU A 52 -2.18 1.16 4.13
CA LEU A 52 -1.57 2.19 4.95
C LEU A 52 -0.27 2.70 4.33
N ILE A 53 0.61 1.79 3.89
CA ILE A 53 1.84 2.15 3.17
C ILE A 53 1.51 2.96 1.91
N GLY A 54 0.53 2.50 1.12
CA GLY A 54 0.07 3.20 -0.08
C GLY A 54 -0.43 4.62 0.21
N VAL A 55 -1.25 4.79 1.25
CA VAL A 55 -1.76 6.10 1.70
C VAL A 55 -0.63 7.02 2.14
N LEU A 56 0.34 6.52 2.90
CA LEU A 56 1.48 7.32 3.37
C LEU A 56 2.34 7.81 2.20
N VAL A 57 2.70 6.90 1.27
CA VAL A 57 3.49 7.23 0.08
C VAL A 57 2.75 8.21 -0.83
N PHE A 58 1.45 7.98 -1.04
CA PHE A 58 0.57 8.89 -1.77
C PHE A 58 0.53 10.29 -1.14
N SER A 59 0.36 10.37 0.18
CA SER A 59 0.27 11.63 0.93
C SER A 59 1.56 12.43 0.84
N ILE A 60 2.73 11.77 0.91
CA ILE A 60 4.03 12.43 0.70
C ILE A 60 4.12 13.03 -0.70
N GLY A 61 3.70 12.29 -1.73
CA GLY A 61 3.66 12.79 -3.11
C GLY A 61 2.75 14.01 -3.26
N LEU A 62 1.57 13.96 -2.64
CA LEU A 62 0.55 15.01 -2.67
C LEU A 62 1.01 16.27 -1.92
N ILE A 63 1.49 16.14 -0.68
CA ILE A 63 2.00 17.27 0.12
C ILE A 63 3.13 17.99 -0.62
N ASN A 64 4.08 17.25 -1.18
CA ASN A 64 5.18 17.85 -1.93
C ASN A 64 4.72 18.63 -3.16
N LEU A 65 3.67 18.15 -3.85
CA LEU A 65 3.08 18.84 -4.99
C LEU A 65 2.43 20.17 -4.57
N PHE A 66 1.69 20.16 -3.44
CA PHE A 66 1.07 21.38 -2.89
C PHE A 66 2.11 22.39 -2.38
N VAL A 67 3.21 21.93 -1.77
CA VAL A 67 4.29 22.82 -1.31
C VAL A 67 5.03 23.46 -2.47
N GLU A 68 5.37 22.70 -3.53
CA GLU A 68 6.02 23.25 -4.73
C GLU A 68 5.13 24.30 -5.43
N HIS A 69 3.81 24.08 -5.44
CA HIS A 69 2.86 25.02 -6.04
C HIS A 69 2.68 26.32 -5.23
N LYS A 70 3.00 26.32 -3.93
CA LYS A 70 2.96 27.52 -3.09
C LYS A 70 4.22 28.40 -3.20
N GLN A 71 5.33 27.86 -3.71
CA GLN A 71 6.61 28.57 -3.83
C GLN A 71 6.88 29.13 -5.23
N LYS A 72 5.99 28.88 -6.19
CA LYS A 72 5.95 29.52 -7.51
C LYS A 72 4.84 30.55 -7.57
#